data_AF-A0A0S8JPL9-F1
#
_entry.id   AF-A0A0S8JPL9-F1
#
_cell.length_a   1.000
_cell.length_b   1.000
_cell.length_c   1.000
_cell.angle_alpha   90.00
_cell.angle_beta   90.00
_cell.angle_gamma   90.00
#
_symmetry.space_group_name_H-M   'P 1'
#
loop_
_entity.id
_entity.type
_entity.pdbx_description
1 polymer ?
#
loop_
_entity_poly.entity_id
_entity_poly.type
_entity_poly.pdbx_seq_one_letter_code
_entity_poly.pdbx_strand_id
1 'polypeptide(L)'
;LYQKGRERYDELLWNGSWYTQKVEVIDGLTIPARLKTAEGSIKYQYGSGCLADQLLGQYLAFNAGMGYLLDSVKVQKSLQSIFDHNFIPSFADFQNVQRVYALNNEGGLVICTWPDGNREQIPFPYAEETWTGVEYQVAATMIRAGLVDEGLKVTRAVRGRYAGHNRNPYAEIESGFYYARALSSWAVLLALSGFEYDGVSKSIGFNPVFSQEDFSSFWSTGSGWGNYLQTTQEIELEVDYGKLIIKRLGYGQMHPGSIPRVYVDGQSVECNPGHGSSIVFTRALELYEGDVLRLVWDD
;
A
#
# COMPACT_ATOMS: atom_id res chain seq x y z
N LEU A 1 -20.24 -12.91 -10.93
CA LEU A 1 -18.90 -13.12 -11.54
C LEU A 1 -17.79 -12.99 -10.51
N TYR A 2 -17.69 -11.83 -9.83
CA TYR A 2 -16.69 -11.57 -8.77
C TYR A 2 -16.55 -12.69 -7.73
N GLN A 3 -17.63 -13.06 -7.03
CA GLN A 3 -17.59 -14.12 -5.99
C GLN A 3 -17.05 -15.45 -6.51
N LYS A 4 -17.58 -15.94 -7.64
CA LYS A 4 -17.09 -17.15 -8.30
C LYS A 4 -15.61 -17.06 -8.69
N GLY A 5 -15.16 -15.89 -9.15
CA GLY A 5 -13.76 -15.63 -9.50
C GLY A 5 -12.85 -15.66 -8.27
N ARG A 6 -13.27 -15.01 -7.17
CA ARG A 6 -12.58 -15.02 -5.88
C ARG A 6 -12.43 -16.44 -5.34
N GLU A 7 -13.53 -17.19 -5.26
CA GLU A 7 -13.54 -18.57 -4.78
C GLU A 7 -12.63 -19.46 -5.61
N ARG A 8 -12.70 -19.34 -6.95
CA ARG A 8 -11.89 -20.15 -7.85
C ARG A 8 -10.41 -19.78 -7.81
N TYR A 9 -10.08 -18.50 -7.71
CA TYR A 9 -8.70 -18.03 -7.55
C TYR A 9 -8.08 -18.61 -6.28
N ASP A 10 -8.83 -18.56 -5.18
CA ASP A 10 -8.41 -19.06 -3.89
C ASP A 10 -8.24 -20.58 -3.88
N GLU A 11 -9.21 -21.33 -4.39
CA GLU A 11 -9.15 -22.79 -4.53
C GLU A 11 -7.94 -23.25 -5.36
N LEU A 12 -7.62 -22.53 -6.44
CA LEU A 12 -6.58 -22.94 -7.38
C LEU A 12 -5.16 -22.59 -6.95
N LEU A 13 -4.98 -21.46 -6.28
CA LEU A 13 -3.65 -20.85 -6.16
C LEU A 13 -3.15 -20.76 -4.71
N TRP A 14 -4.04 -20.84 -3.72
CA TRP A 14 -3.66 -20.80 -2.32
C TRP A 14 -2.93 -22.08 -1.90
N ASN A 15 -1.67 -21.96 -1.49
CA ASN A 15 -0.88 -23.12 -1.04
C ASN A 15 -0.92 -23.36 0.48
N GLY A 16 -1.68 -22.54 1.23
CA GLY A 16 -1.69 -22.55 2.69
C GLY A 16 -0.95 -21.39 3.34
N SER A 17 -0.07 -20.69 2.60
CA SER A 17 0.72 -19.55 3.10
C SER A 17 0.72 -18.34 2.16
N TRP A 18 0.79 -18.57 0.85
CA TRP A 18 0.71 -17.55 -0.19
C TRP A 18 0.01 -18.08 -1.46
N TYR A 19 -0.22 -17.20 -2.43
CA TYR A 19 -0.78 -17.52 -3.74
C TYR A 19 0.34 -17.82 -4.75
N THR A 20 0.18 -18.91 -5.48
CA THR A 20 1.19 -19.45 -6.41
C THR A 20 0.77 -19.29 -7.87
N GLN A 21 1.67 -19.62 -8.80
CA GLN A 21 1.37 -19.73 -10.22
C GLN A 21 1.00 -21.16 -10.60
N LYS A 22 -0.21 -21.31 -11.14
CA LYS A 22 -0.58 -22.55 -11.83
C LYS A 22 -0.17 -22.47 -13.29
N VAL A 23 0.81 -23.28 -13.68
CA VAL A 23 1.34 -23.34 -15.06
C VAL A 23 0.61 -24.44 -15.83
N GLU A 24 -0.28 -24.05 -16.74
CA GLU A 24 -1.02 -24.96 -17.62
C GLU A 24 -0.84 -24.55 -19.08
N VAL A 25 -0.72 -25.55 -19.97
CA VAL A 25 -0.71 -25.33 -21.41
C VAL A 25 -2.13 -25.56 -21.92
N ILE A 26 -2.69 -24.56 -22.60
CA ILE A 26 -4.04 -24.68 -23.20
C ILE A 26 -4.05 -25.83 -24.20
N ASP A 27 -5.10 -26.64 -24.16
CA ASP A 27 -5.28 -27.77 -25.06
C ASP A 27 -5.10 -27.37 -26.54
N GLY A 28 -4.33 -28.18 -27.28
CA GLY A 28 -4.00 -27.92 -28.68
C GLY A 28 -2.83 -26.96 -28.90
N LEU A 29 -2.30 -26.30 -27.87
CA LEU A 29 -1.09 -25.49 -27.99
C LEU A 29 0.17 -26.30 -27.68
N THR A 30 1.22 -26.06 -28.46
CA THR A 30 2.54 -26.65 -28.24
C THR A 30 3.51 -25.57 -27.78
N ILE A 31 4.18 -25.81 -26.65
CA ILE A 31 5.23 -24.91 -26.16
C ILE A 31 6.45 -24.99 -27.10
N PRO A 32 6.90 -23.87 -27.69
CA PRO A 32 8.09 -23.83 -28.54
C PRO A 32 9.32 -24.39 -27.83
N ALA A 33 10.16 -25.16 -28.53
CA ALA A 33 11.35 -25.80 -27.95
C ALA A 33 12.28 -24.80 -27.22
N ARG A 34 12.41 -23.57 -27.73
CA ARG A 34 13.21 -22.51 -27.09
C ARG A 34 12.73 -22.11 -25.69
N LEU A 35 11.45 -22.30 -25.39
CA LEU A 35 10.83 -22.02 -24.09
C LEU A 35 10.82 -23.24 -23.16
N LYS A 36 11.46 -24.35 -23.56
CA LYS A 36 11.66 -25.52 -22.70
C LYS A 36 13.11 -25.59 -22.21
N THR A 37 13.29 -26.04 -20.99
CA THR A 37 14.60 -26.43 -20.44
C THR A 37 15.10 -27.70 -21.12
N ALA A 38 16.35 -28.10 -20.83
CA ALA A 38 16.89 -29.37 -21.31
C ALA A 38 16.07 -30.57 -20.77
N GLU A 39 15.46 -30.44 -19.60
CA GLU A 39 14.63 -31.45 -18.95
C GLU A 39 13.15 -31.38 -19.35
N GLY A 40 12.80 -30.44 -20.23
CA GLY A 40 11.44 -30.33 -20.79
C GLY A 40 10.47 -29.46 -19.99
N SER A 41 10.87 -28.92 -18.83
CA SER A 41 10.07 -27.94 -18.08
C SER A 41 9.96 -26.60 -18.80
N ILE A 42 8.89 -25.85 -18.52
CA ILE A 42 8.63 -24.54 -19.16
C ILE A 42 9.49 -23.47 -18.48
N LYS A 43 10.29 -22.74 -19.27
CA LYS A 43 11.13 -21.63 -18.78
C LYS A 43 10.29 -20.44 -18.33
N TYR A 44 10.89 -19.60 -17.50
CA TYR A 44 10.41 -18.27 -17.13
C TYR A 44 9.11 -18.26 -16.32
N GLN A 45 8.89 -19.30 -15.53
CA GLN A 45 7.79 -19.39 -14.57
C GLN A 45 8.32 -19.12 -13.16
N TYR A 46 7.42 -18.90 -12.21
CA TYR A 46 7.74 -18.93 -10.79
C TYR A 46 7.07 -20.07 -10.03
N GLY A 47 6.03 -20.69 -10.60
CA GLY A 47 5.40 -21.89 -10.03
C GLY A 47 4.95 -21.65 -8.59
N SER A 48 5.46 -22.48 -7.67
CA SER A 48 5.19 -22.38 -6.22
C SER A 48 5.94 -21.25 -5.50
N GLY A 49 6.79 -20.49 -6.18
CA GLY A 49 7.57 -19.40 -5.60
C GLY A 49 6.70 -18.34 -4.92
N CYS A 50 7.24 -17.72 -3.86
CA CYS A 50 6.62 -16.59 -3.18
C CYS A 50 6.90 -15.32 -3.99
N LEU A 51 5.95 -14.94 -4.85
CA LEU A 51 6.04 -13.73 -5.66
C LEU A 51 5.62 -12.51 -4.80
N ALA A 52 6.48 -11.49 -4.72
CA ALA A 52 6.19 -10.25 -3.99
C ALA A 52 4.93 -9.54 -4.51
N ASP A 53 4.74 -9.55 -5.83
CA ASP A 53 3.65 -8.85 -6.52
C ASP A 53 2.35 -9.66 -6.64
N GLN A 54 2.25 -10.82 -5.98
CA GLN A 54 1.09 -11.71 -6.09
C GLN A 54 -0.26 -11.07 -5.66
N LEU A 55 -0.22 -10.00 -4.86
CA LEU A 55 -1.38 -9.27 -4.35
C LEU A 55 -1.59 -7.90 -5.02
N LEU A 56 -1.11 -7.67 -6.25
CA LEU A 56 -1.31 -6.41 -6.98
C LEU A 56 -2.79 -5.99 -7.06
N GLY A 57 -3.71 -6.93 -7.30
CA GLY A 57 -5.14 -6.64 -7.32
C GLY A 57 -5.68 -6.13 -5.98
N GLN A 58 -5.16 -6.67 -4.87
CA GLN A 58 -5.52 -6.24 -3.51
C GLN A 58 -4.97 -4.84 -3.19
N TYR A 59 -3.74 -4.55 -3.64
CA TYR A 59 -3.16 -3.19 -3.58
C TYR A 59 -4.05 -2.16 -4.29
N LEU A 60 -4.47 -2.46 -5.53
CA LEU A 60 -5.33 -1.58 -6.31
C LEU A 60 -6.69 -1.38 -5.61
N ALA A 61 -7.25 -2.44 -5.03
CA ALA A 61 -8.51 -2.37 -4.30
C ALA A 61 -8.43 -1.49 -3.05
N PHE A 62 -7.34 -1.56 -2.29
CA PHE A 62 -7.14 -0.65 -1.16
C PHE A 62 -7.06 0.81 -1.59
N ASN A 63 -6.29 1.12 -2.65
CA ASN A 63 -6.16 2.50 -3.13
C ASN A 63 -7.44 3.04 -3.79
N ALA A 64 -8.32 2.15 -4.26
CA ALA A 64 -9.63 2.50 -4.81
C ALA A 64 -10.75 2.52 -3.76
N GLY A 65 -10.44 2.32 -2.46
CA GLY A 65 -11.45 2.30 -1.39
C GLY A 65 -12.40 1.08 -1.42
N MET A 66 -12.01 -0.01 -2.10
CA MET A 66 -12.83 -1.23 -2.22
C MET A 66 -12.60 -2.26 -1.09
N GLY A 67 -11.60 -2.04 -0.24
CA GLY A 67 -11.26 -2.94 0.86
C GLY A 67 -10.69 -4.29 0.39
N TYR A 68 -10.98 -5.36 1.12
CA TYR A 68 -10.46 -6.70 0.83
C TYR A 68 -11.20 -7.39 -0.32
N LEU A 69 -10.44 -7.78 -1.36
CA LEU A 69 -10.94 -8.63 -2.44
C LEU A 69 -10.93 -10.11 -2.04
N LEU A 70 -9.85 -10.53 -1.37
CA LEU A 70 -9.65 -11.90 -0.89
C LEU A 70 -9.99 -12.00 0.60
N ASP A 71 -9.83 -13.18 1.18
CA ASP A 71 -9.96 -13.36 2.62
C ASP A 71 -8.86 -12.57 3.37
N SER A 72 -9.23 -11.78 4.38
CA SER A 72 -8.29 -10.87 5.05
C SER A 72 -7.18 -11.61 5.79
N VAL A 73 -7.49 -12.77 6.39
CA VAL A 73 -6.52 -13.62 7.10
C VAL A 73 -5.51 -14.19 6.10
N LYS A 74 -5.97 -14.65 4.93
CA LYS A 74 -5.08 -15.12 3.87
C LYS A 74 -4.23 -14.00 3.29
N VAL A 75 -4.80 -12.80 3.08
CA VAL A 75 -4.04 -11.63 2.62
C VAL A 75 -2.93 -11.28 3.60
N GLN A 76 -3.24 -11.18 4.90
CA GLN A 76 -2.23 -10.94 5.93
C GLN A 76 -1.14 -12.02 5.94
N LYS A 77 -1.54 -13.30 5.84
CA LYS A 77 -0.60 -14.41 5.82
C LYS A 77 0.30 -14.40 4.57
N SER A 78 -0.23 -14.09 3.39
CA SER A 78 0.57 -13.90 2.17
C SER A 78 1.56 -12.76 2.34
N LEU A 79 1.14 -11.62 2.87
CA LEU A 79 2.01 -10.46 3.09
C LEU A 79 3.11 -10.78 4.10
N GLN A 80 2.79 -11.48 5.19
CA GLN A 80 3.80 -11.95 6.14
C GLN A 80 4.80 -12.89 5.44
N SER A 81 4.32 -13.84 4.64
CA SER A 81 5.19 -14.75 3.89
C SER A 81 6.09 -14.01 2.89
N ILE A 82 5.57 -12.97 2.23
CA ILE A 82 6.36 -12.09 1.37
C ILE A 82 7.43 -11.36 2.20
N PHE A 83 7.11 -10.83 3.37
CA PHE A 83 8.11 -10.20 4.24
C PHE A 83 9.19 -11.21 4.65
N ASP A 84 8.79 -12.33 5.23
CA ASP A 84 9.68 -13.32 5.82
C ASP A 84 10.64 -13.94 4.81
N HIS A 85 10.18 -14.12 3.56
CA HIS A 85 10.95 -14.82 2.54
C HIS A 85 11.62 -13.88 1.53
N ASN A 86 11.01 -12.74 1.20
CA ASN A 86 11.51 -11.87 0.14
C ASN A 86 12.26 -10.64 0.66
N PHE A 87 12.11 -10.26 1.94
CA PHE A 87 12.88 -9.16 2.50
C PHE A 87 14.32 -9.62 2.82
N ILE A 88 15.28 -8.98 2.17
CA ILE A 88 16.71 -9.21 2.36
C ILE A 88 17.28 -8.02 3.13
N PRO A 89 17.72 -8.20 4.39
CA PRO A 89 18.21 -7.08 5.20
C PRO A 89 19.57 -6.54 4.73
N SER A 90 20.37 -7.37 4.07
CA SER A 90 21.64 -6.99 3.43
C SER A 90 21.91 -7.83 2.19
N PHE A 91 22.28 -7.17 1.10
CA PHE A 91 22.66 -7.79 -0.17
C PHE A 91 24.14 -8.19 -0.27
N ALA A 92 24.90 -8.21 0.83
CA ALA A 92 26.34 -8.47 0.81
C ALA A 92 26.68 -9.87 0.29
N ASP A 93 25.86 -10.86 0.65
CA ASP A 93 25.99 -12.26 0.25
C ASP A 93 24.87 -12.70 -0.71
N PHE A 94 24.06 -11.76 -1.21
CA PHE A 94 22.93 -12.06 -2.08
C PHE A 94 23.36 -12.19 -3.54
N GLN A 95 23.04 -13.31 -4.17
CA GLN A 95 23.42 -13.59 -5.54
C GLN A 95 22.34 -13.11 -6.52
N ASN A 96 22.71 -12.20 -7.41
CA ASN A 96 21.87 -11.74 -8.51
C ASN A 96 22.70 -11.71 -9.81
N VAL A 97 22.25 -12.41 -10.83
CA VAL A 97 22.89 -12.47 -12.16
C VAL A 97 22.24 -11.54 -13.19
N GLN A 98 21.34 -10.66 -12.74
CA GLN A 98 20.53 -9.74 -13.53
C GLN A 98 20.86 -8.30 -13.14
N ARG A 99 19.91 -7.37 -13.27
CA ARG A 99 20.14 -5.96 -12.93
C ARG A 99 20.20 -5.79 -11.41
N VAL A 100 21.17 -5.03 -10.94
CA VAL A 100 21.45 -4.83 -9.52
C VAL A 100 20.95 -3.45 -9.10
N TYR A 101 19.94 -3.43 -8.22
CA TYR A 101 19.34 -2.20 -7.68
C TYR A 101 19.55 -2.02 -6.17
N ALA A 102 20.13 -3.02 -5.52
CA ALA A 102 20.55 -3.02 -4.11
C ALA A 102 21.89 -3.76 -4.01
N LEU A 103 22.83 -3.25 -3.21
CA LEU A 103 24.20 -3.77 -3.08
C LEU A 103 24.73 -3.67 -1.64
N ASN A 104 25.65 -4.55 -1.28
CA ASN A 104 26.38 -4.53 0.01
C ASN A 104 25.43 -4.56 1.22
N ASN A 105 25.58 -3.61 2.14
CA ASN A 105 24.79 -3.48 3.37
C ASN A 105 23.39 -2.87 3.13
N GLU A 106 23.00 -2.63 1.88
CA GLU A 106 21.65 -2.18 1.57
C GLU A 106 20.65 -3.31 1.75
N GLY A 107 19.44 -2.98 2.19
CA GLY A 107 18.31 -3.90 2.23
C GLY A 107 17.31 -3.64 1.11
N GLY A 108 16.38 -4.56 0.94
CA GLY A 108 15.33 -4.49 -0.08
C GLY A 108 14.48 -5.74 -0.11
N LEU A 109 13.44 -5.72 -0.94
CA LEU A 109 12.54 -6.86 -1.12
C LEU A 109 12.63 -7.39 -2.56
N VAL A 110 13.03 -8.66 -2.70
CA VAL A 110 13.24 -9.30 -4.01
C VAL A 110 11.93 -9.80 -4.63
N ILE A 111 11.86 -9.83 -5.96
CA ILE A 111 10.59 -10.13 -6.64
C ILE A 111 10.08 -11.54 -6.32
N CYS A 112 10.93 -12.55 -6.25
CA CYS A 112 10.47 -13.91 -5.94
C CYS A 112 11.52 -14.78 -5.26
N THR A 113 11.06 -15.62 -4.34
CA THR A 113 11.86 -16.62 -3.63
C THR A 113 11.19 -17.99 -3.67
N TRP A 114 11.93 -19.06 -3.36
CA TRP A 114 11.42 -20.43 -3.28
C TRP A 114 11.79 -21.05 -1.93
N PRO A 115 11.04 -20.73 -0.86
CA PRO A 115 11.36 -21.16 0.51
C PRO A 115 11.44 -22.67 0.67
N ASP A 116 10.68 -23.42 -0.14
CA ASP A 116 10.60 -24.88 -0.08
C ASP A 116 11.66 -25.58 -0.93
N GLY A 117 12.66 -24.85 -1.48
CA GLY A 117 13.74 -25.42 -2.29
C GLY A 117 13.32 -25.92 -3.68
N ASN A 118 12.11 -25.56 -4.12
CA ASN A 118 11.48 -25.95 -5.39
C ASN A 118 11.67 -24.89 -6.49
N ARG A 119 12.84 -24.26 -6.54
CA ARG A 119 13.16 -23.24 -7.54
C ARG A 119 13.16 -23.83 -8.94
N GLU A 120 12.48 -23.17 -9.87
CA GLU A 120 12.50 -23.52 -11.29
C GLU A 120 13.93 -23.54 -11.82
N GLN A 121 14.24 -24.46 -12.75
CA GLN A 121 15.59 -24.53 -13.34
C GLN A 121 16.00 -23.22 -14.03
N ILE A 122 15.04 -22.61 -14.71
CA ILE A 122 15.17 -21.30 -15.35
C ILE A 122 13.92 -20.51 -14.95
N PRO A 123 13.97 -19.79 -13.81
CA PRO A 123 12.85 -18.98 -13.36
C PRO A 123 12.66 -17.77 -14.27
N PHE A 124 11.58 -17.01 -14.06
CA PHE A 124 11.44 -15.72 -14.72
C PHE A 124 12.64 -14.80 -14.39
N PRO A 125 13.11 -13.99 -15.34
CA PRO A 125 14.45 -13.37 -15.28
C PRO A 125 14.57 -12.21 -14.28
N TYR A 126 13.54 -11.90 -13.50
CA TYR A 126 13.54 -10.76 -12.58
C TYR A 126 13.41 -11.17 -11.11
N ALA A 127 13.44 -12.48 -10.82
CA ALA A 127 13.18 -13.01 -9.48
C ALA A 127 14.09 -12.42 -8.40
N GLU A 128 15.37 -12.26 -8.71
CA GLU A 128 16.38 -11.77 -7.78
C GLU A 128 16.56 -10.23 -7.81
N GLU A 129 15.77 -9.50 -8.60
CA GLU A 129 15.83 -8.03 -8.64
C GLU A 129 15.02 -7.41 -7.50
N THR A 130 15.31 -6.15 -7.14
CA THR A 130 14.48 -5.33 -6.25
C THR A 130 13.88 -4.18 -7.03
N TRP A 131 12.56 -4.10 -7.16
CA TRP A 131 11.90 -3.01 -7.88
C TRP A 131 11.26 -2.06 -6.89
N THR A 132 11.76 -0.82 -6.81
CA THR A 132 11.32 0.18 -5.83
C THR A 132 9.81 0.38 -5.85
N GLY A 133 9.20 0.32 -7.03
CA GLY A 133 7.75 0.42 -7.13
C GLY A 133 6.97 -0.78 -6.57
N VAL A 134 7.49 -2.00 -6.72
CA VAL A 134 6.89 -3.19 -6.09
C VAL A 134 7.12 -3.16 -4.58
N GLU A 135 8.29 -2.70 -4.14
CA GLU A 135 8.61 -2.58 -2.71
C GLU A 135 7.67 -1.62 -1.99
N TYR A 136 7.43 -0.41 -2.55
CA TYR A 136 6.45 0.53 -1.97
C TYR A 136 5.01 0.03 -2.06
N GLN A 137 4.64 -0.63 -3.16
CA GLN A 137 3.33 -1.26 -3.30
C GLN A 137 3.09 -2.31 -2.21
N VAL A 138 4.04 -3.23 -2.01
CA VAL A 138 3.97 -4.28 -0.99
C VAL A 138 3.95 -3.65 0.40
N ALA A 139 4.79 -2.65 0.67
CA ALA A 139 4.81 -1.93 1.94
C ALA A 139 3.47 -1.25 2.26
N ALA A 140 2.87 -0.55 1.29
CA ALA A 140 1.55 0.06 1.45
C ALA A 140 0.46 -0.98 1.72
N THR A 141 0.54 -2.14 1.06
CA THR A 141 -0.41 -3.24 1.24
C THR A 141 -0.25 -3.91 2.61
N MET A 142 0.99 -4.08 3.09
CA MET A 142 1.32 -4.53 4.45
C MET A 142 0.68 -3.60 5.48
N ILE A 143 0.91 -2.28 5.37
CA ILE A 143 0.35 -1.28 6.30
C ILE A 143 -1.18 -1.32 6.30
N ARG A 144 -1.83 -1.33 5.12
CA ARG A 144 -3.30 -1.44 5.00
C ARG A 144 -3.84 -2.75 5.58
N ALA A 145 -3.04 -3.82 5.59
CA ALA A 145 -3.42 -5.10 6.16
C ALA A 145 -3.06 -5.25 7.65
N GLY A 146 -2.44 -4.24 8.27
CA GLY A 146 -2.07 -4.24 9.70
C GLY A 146 -0.62 -4.65 10.00
N LEU A 147 0.19 -4.95 8.99
CA LEU A 147 1.62 -5.25 9.10
C LEU A 147 2.44 -3.95 9.01
N VAL A 148 2.20 -3.03 9.95
CA VAL A 148 2.75 -1.66 9.91
C VAL A 148 4.27 -1.66 10.00
N ASP A 149 4.84 -2.44 10.92
CA ASP A 149 6.29 -2.48 11.15
C ASP A 149 7.04 -3.09 9.97
N GLU A 150 6.51 -4.15 9.36
CA GLU A 150 7.04 -4.78 8.15
C GLU A 150 7.04 -3.78 6.98
N GLY A 151 5.91 -3.11 6.74
CA GLY A 151 5.81 -2.10 5.69
C GLY A 151 6.76 -0.92 5.89
N LEU A 152 6.95 -0.46 7.14
CA LEU A 152 7.95 0.56 7.48
C LEU A 152 9.38 0.06 7.29
N LYS A 153 9.69 -1.20 7.61
CA LYS A 153 11.03 -1.78 7.36
C LYS A 153 11.35 -1.84 5.88
N VAL A 154 10.43 -2.30 5.04
CA VAL A 154 10.59 -2.29 3.57
C VAL A 154 10.79 -0.86 3.06
N THR A 155 9.94 0.08 3.50
CA THR A 155 10.03 1.49 3.12
C THR A 155 11.38 2.10 3.51
N ARG A 156 11.86 1.85 4.73
CA ARG A 156 13.18 2.32 5.21
C ARG A 156 14.33 1.70 4.41
N ALA A 157 14.23 0.45 4.00
CA ALA A 157 15.24 -0.20 3.17
C ALA A 157 15.34 0.47 1.79
N VAL A 158 14.19 0.77 1.15
CA VAL A 158 14.17 1.57 -0.09
C VAL A 158 14.78 2.95 0.15
N ARG A 159 14.30 3.72 1.15
CA ARG A 159 14.81 5.07 1.43
C ARG A 159 16.30 5.08 1.81
N GLY A 160 16.78 4.04 2.48
CA GLY A 160 18.19 3.86 2.82
C GLY A 160 19.09 3.76 1.60
N ARG A 161 18.61 3.16 0.50
CA ARG A 161 19.34 3.12 -0.78
C ARG A 161 19.46 4.49 -1.46
N TYR A 162 18.60 5.45 -1.10
CA TYR A 162 18.54 6.80 -1.67
C TYR A 162 18.63 7.87 -0.57
N ALA A 163 19.57 7.69 0.36
CA ALA A 163 19.75 8.56 1.53
C ALA A 163 20.51 9.87 1.22
N GLY A 164 20.83 10.15 -0.05
CA GLY A 164 21.51 11.37 -0.49
C GLY A 164 23.03 11.28 -0.50
N HIS A 165 23.63 10.61 0.48
CA HIS A 165 25.08 10.37 0.50
C HIS A 165 25.51 9.20 -0.40
N ASN A 166 24.60 8.25 -0.66
CA ASN A 166 24.85 7.09 -1.54
C ASN A 166 24.21 7.25 -2.93
N ARG A 167 22.91 7.60 -2.98
CA ARG A 167 22.17 7.89 -4.23
C ARG A 167 21.23 9.08 -4.03
N ASN A 168 20.86 9.73 -5.13
CA ASN A 168 19.94 10.86 -5.14
C ASN A 168 18.57 10.44 -4.55
N PRO A 169 18.04 11.15 -3.53
CA PRO A 169 16.77 10.82 -2.85
C PRO A 169 15.51 10.86 -3.71
N TYR A 170 15.61 11.39 -4.92
CA TYR A 170 14.52 11.60 -5.87
C TYR A 170 14.73 10.86 -7.20
N ALA A 171 15.69 9.94 -7.25
CA ALA A 171 16.03 9.22 -8.47
C ALA A 171 16.10 7.71 -8.22
N GLU A 172 15.04 7.15 -7.63
CA GLU A 172 14.87 5.69 -7.53
C GLU A 172 15.08 5.01 -8.89
N ILE A 173 15.98 4.02 -8.92
CA ILE A 173 16.35 3.27 -10.12
C ILE A 173 15.52 1.99 -10.27
N GLU A 174 15.09 1.72 -11.49
CA GLU A 174 14.54 0.44 -11.95
C GLU A 174 14.92 0.28 -13.44
N SER A 175 14.00 0.46 -14.39
CA SER A 175 14.36 0.48 -15.83
C SER A 175 14.87 1.86 -16.30
N GLY A 176 15.81 2.44 -15.54
CA GLY A 176 16.36 3.79 -15.74
C GLY A 176 16.30 4.64 -14.48
N PHE A 177 16.74 5.90 -14.59
CA PHE A 177 16.54 6.92 -13.56
C PHE A 177 15.12 7.50 -13.63
N TYR A 178 14.59 7.97 -12.50
CA TYR A 178 13.26 8.60 -12.40
C TYR A 178 12.14 7.68 -12.89
N TYR A 179 12.26 6.38 -12.64
CA TYR A 179 11.30 5.42 -13.14
C TYR A 179 9.96 5.59 -12.44
N ALA A 180 8.88 5.77 -13.22
CA ALA A 180 7.57 6.18 -12.70
C ALA A 180 6.98 5.21 -11.66
N ARG A 181 7.39 3.94 -11.65
CA ARG A 181 6.87 2.95 -10.69
C ARG A 181 7.17 3.33 -9.23
N ALA A 182 8.25 4.07 -8.97
CA ALA A 182 8.59 4.55 -7.63
C ALA A 182 7.56 5.54 -7.06
N LEU A 183 6.71 6.14 -7.90
CA LEU A 183 5.60 7.00 -7.45
C LEU A 183 4.53 6.24 -6.64
N SER A 184 4.55 4.90 -6.64
CA SER A 184 3.79 4.07 -5.70
C SER A 184 4.15 4.33 -4.23
N SER A 185 5.26 5.02 -3.93
CA SER A 185 5.58 5.54 -2.60
C SER A 185 4.45 6.39 -2.01
N TRP A 186 3.65 7.06 -2.84
CA TRP A 186 2.46 7.79 -2.39
C TRP A 186 1.43 6.89 -1.71
N ALA A 187 1.31 5.63 -2.13
CA ALA A 187 0.40 4.69 -1.50
C ALA A 187 0.82 4.36 -0.06
N VAL A 188 2.11 4.46 0.28
CA VAL A 188 2.59 4.30 1.67
C VAL A 188 2.06 5.43 2.55
N LEU A 189 2.12 6.67 2.05
CA LEU A 189 1.51 7.81 2.75
C LEU A 189 0.01 7.58 2.98
N LEU A 190 -0.72 7.20 1.92
CA LEU A 190 -2.16 6.92 2.02
C LEU A 190 -2.47 5.78 2.99
N ALA A 191 -1.60 4.77 3.07
CA ALA A 191 -1.75 3.65 3.99
C ALA A 191 -1.50 4.08 5.44
N LEU A 192 -0.50 4.93 5.69
CA LEU A 192 -0.15 5.41 7.03
C LEU A 192 -1.17 6.40 7.59
N SER A 193 -1.67 7.32 6.76
CA SER A 193 -2.66 8.33 7.16
C SER A 193 -4.08 7.78 7.21
N GLY A 194 -4.35 6.67 6.53
CA GLY A 194 -5.70 6.19 6.29
C GLY A 194 -6.56 7.18 5.49
N PHE A 195 -5.92 8.07 4.72
CA PHE A 195 -6.62 9.08 3.94
C PHE A 195 -7.55 8.44 2.89
N GLU A 196 -8.80 8.87 2.89
CA GLU A 196 -9.82 8.49 1.92
C GLU A 196 -10.65 9.71 1.52
N TYR A 197 -11.00 9.80 0.23
CA TYR A 197 -11.81 10.89 -0.31
C TYR A 197 -12.79 10.38 -1.36
N ASP A 198 -14.05 10.82 -1.24
CA ASP A 198 -15.11 10.60 -2.20
C ASP A 198 -15.79 11.93 -2.52
N GLY A 199 -15.51 12.46 -3.71
CA GLY A 199 -16.09 13.72 -4.19
C GLY A 199 -17.58 13.64 -4.54
N VAL A 200 -18.14 12.45 -4.76
CA VAL A 200 -19.58 12.25 -5.03
C VAL A 200 -20.38 12.39 -3.75
N SER A 201 -19.95 11.67 -2.70
CA SER A 201 -20.59 11.76 -1.38
C SER A 201 -20.10 12.95 -0.55
N LYS A 202 -19.07 13.66 -1.02
CA LYS A 202 -18.40 14.78 -0.32
C LYS A 202 -17.85 14.29 1.03
N SER A 203 -17.22 13.13 1.03
CA SER A 203 -16.65 12.50 2.22
C SER A 203 -15.14 12.61 2.18
N ILE A 204 -14.55 12.97 3.31
CA ILE A 204 -13.12 12.90 3.55
C ILE A 204 -12.91 12.11 4.85
N GLY A 205 -11.85 11.31 4.92
CA GLY A 205 -11.59 10.46 6.08
C GLY A 205 -10.11 10.30 6.33
N PHE A 206 -9.77 10.21 7.61
CA PHE A 206 -8.44 9.88 8.11
C PHE A 206 -8.57 8.80 9.18
N ASN A 207 -7.63 7.87 9.21
CA ASN A 207 -7.53 6.83 10.22
C ASN A 207 -6.06 6.42 10.32
N PRO A 208 -5.21 7.30 10.89
CA PRO A 208 -3.78 7.07 10.92
C PRO A 208 -3.47 5.79 11.71
N VAL A 209 -2.48 5.03 11.25
CA VAL A 209 -2.02 3.79 11.90
C VAL A 209 -0.62 3.92 12.51
N PHE A 210 -0.02 5.10 12.38
CA PHE A 210 1.28 5.45 12.93
C PHE A 210 1.20 6.81 13.64
N SER A 211 1.90 6.97 14.76
CA SER A 211 1.86 8.17 15.63
C SER A 211 0.44 8.66 15.91
N GLN A 212 -0.49 7.77 16.24
CA GLN A 212 -1.92 8.10 16.25
C GLN A 212 -2.22 9.33 17.12
N GLU A 213 -1.64 9.41 18.32
CA GLU A 213 -1.82 10.47 19.34
C GLU A 213 -1.24 11.84 18.96
N ASP A 214 -0.37 11.90 17.95
CA ASP A 214 0.28 13.12 17.47
C ASP A 214 0.64 12.91 15.99
N PHE A 215 -0.38 13.02 15.14
CA PHE A 215 -0.28 12.72 13.72
C PHE A 215 -0.47 13.97 12.89
N SER A 216 0.36 14.12 11.85
CA SER A 216 0.15 15.12 10.81
C SER A 216 0.41 14.52 9.44
N SER A 217 -0.39 14.92 8.45
CA SER A 217 -0.18 14.58 7.04
C SER A 217 -0.75 15.67 6.16
N PHE A 218 -0.15 15.90 5.00
CA PHE A 218 -0.86 16.63 3.97
C PHE A 218 -2.00 15.75 3.39
N TRP A 219 -3.00 16.38 2.80
CA TRP A 219 -4.04 15.75 2.00
C TRP A 219 -4.21 16.50 0.68
N SER A 220 -4.71 15.82 -0.35
CA SER A 220 -4.97 16.44 -1.65
C SER A 220 -6.17 15.81 -2.34
N THR A 221 -6.96 16.64 -3.03
CA THR A 221 -8.11 16.25 -3.84
C THR A 221 -8.02 16.89 -5.22
N GLY A 222 -9.01 16.67 -6.09
CA GLY A 222 -9.06 17.32 -7.39
C GLY A 222 -9.25 18.85 -7.35
N SER A 223 -9.70 19.42 -6.23
CA SER A 223 -10.06 20.85 -6.13
C SER A 223 -9.26 21.64 -5.09
N GLY A 224 -8.39 20.98 -4.31
CA GLY A 224 -7.60 21.65 -3.27
C GLY A 224 -6.73 20.66 -2.49
N TRP A 225 -5.84 21.22 -1.67
CA TRP A 225 -4.94 20.49 -0.78
C TRP A 225 -4.70 21.29 0.50
N GLY A 226 -4.18 20.62 1.53
CA GLY A 226 -3.82 21.25 2.79
C GLY A 226 -3.32 20.24 3.80
N ASN A 227 -3.39 20.58 5.09
CA ASN A 227 -2.87 19.75 6.17
C ASN A 227 -3.98 19.15 7.03
N TYR A 228 -3.69 17.97 7.56
CA TYR A 228 -4.45 17.29 8.60
C TYR A 228 -3.55 17.15 9.81
N LEU A 229 -4.04 17.54 10.98
CA LEU A 229 -3.40 17.36 12.26
C LEU A 229 -4.36 16.66 13.21
N GLN A 230 -3.84 15.77 14.04
CA GLN A 230 -4.61 15.00 15.02
C GLN A 230 -3.81 14.84 16.30
N THR A 231 -4.47 15.14 17.42
CA THR A 231 -4.03 14.85 18.78
C THR A 231 -5.13 14.06 19.51
N THR A 232 -4.89 13.70 20.77
CA THR A 232 -5.89 13.03 21.63
C THR A 232 -7.12 13.87 21.96
N GLN A 233 -7.11 15.18 21.70
CA GLN A 233 -8.20 16.10 22.04
C GLN A 233 -8.74 16.86 20.82
N GLU A 234 -7.96 16.96 19.75
CA GLU A 234 -8.25 17.85 18.64
C GLU A 234 -7.86 17.26 17.29
N ILE A 235 -8.68 17.51 16.28
CA ILE A 235 -8.35 17.34 14.87
C ILE A 235 -8.49 18.67 14.16
N GLU A 236 -7.48 19.02 13.37
CA GLU A 236 -7.50 20.18 12.48
C GLU A 236 -7.40 19.73 11.02
N LEU A 237 -8.21 20.34 10.18
CA LEU A 237 -8.17 20.19 8.72
C LEU A 237 -8.06 21.58 8.10
N GLU A 238 -6.86 21.90 7.64
CA GLU A 238 -6.51 23.19 7.02
C GLU A 238 -6.61 23.09 5.50
N VAL A 239 -7.16 24.11 4.86
CA VAL A 239 -7.15 24.24 3.40
C VAL A 239 -6.07 25.24 2.98
N ASP A 240 -4.90 24.74 2.57
CA ASP A 240 -3.78 25.59 2.15
C ASP A 240 -3.99 26.18 0.76
N TYR A 241 -4.76 25.51 -0.10
CA TYR A 241 -5.06 25.99 -1.45
C TYR A 241 -6.34 25.39 -2.02
N GLY A 242 -7.07 26.21 -2.77
CA GLY A 242 -8.24 25.78 -3.54
C GLY A 242 -9.51 25.70 -2.72
N LYS A 243 -10.30 24.64 -2.93
CA LYS A 243 -11.63 24.47 -2.33
C LYS A 243 -11.86 23.02 -1.90
N LEU A 244 -12.41 22.84 -0.71
CA LEU A 244 -12.86 21.56 -0.20
C LEU A 244 -14.37 21.63 0.12
N ILE A 245 -15.15 20.74 -0.50
CA ILE A 245 -16.58 20.59 -0.18
C ILE A 245 -16.77 19.29 0.60
N ILE A 246 -17.24 19.39 1.84
CA ILE A 246 -17.38 18.24 2.74
C ILE A 246 -18.77 18.18 3.36
N LYS A 247 -19.32 16.98 3.38
CA LYS A 247 -20.57 16.61 4.06
C LYS A 247 -20.31 15.64 5.21
N ARG A 248 -19.25 14.83 5.10
CA ARG A 248 -18.83 13.86 6.11
C ARG A 248 -17.32 13.96 6.32
N LEU A 249 -16.91 13.94 7.59
CA LEU A 249 -15.52 13.79 8.01
C LEU A 249 -15.40 12.53 8.89
N GLY A 250 -14.61 11.56 8.44
CA GLY A 250 -14.20 10.40 9.23
C GLY A 250 -12.88 10.64 9.95
N TYR A 251 -12.78 10.22 11.22
CA TYR A 251 -11.65 10.50 12.10
C TYR A 251 -11.10 9.25 12.84
N GLY A 252 -11.41 8.06 12.34
CA GLY A 252 -10.77 6.83 12.82
C GLY A 252 -11.11 6.42 14.25
N GLN A 253 -10.41 5.42 14.79
CA GLN A 253 -10.80 4.76 16.04
C GLN A 253 -10.36 5.48 17.32
N MET A 254 -9.63 6.61 17.25
CA MET A 254 -9.12 7.28 18.44
C MET A 254 -10.23 7.86 19.34
N HIS A 255 -11.32 8.33 18.74
CA HIS A 255 -12.43 8.94 19.47
C HIS A 255 -13.73 8.12 19.28
N PRO A 256 -13.80 6.89 19.81
CA PRO A 256 -14.93 6.01 19.55
C PRO A 256 -16.16 6.51 20.33
N GLY A 257 -17.18 6.97 19.60
CA GLY A 257 -18.51 7.24 20.15
C GLY A 257 -18.70 8.59 20.85
N SER A 258 -17.68 9.44 20.95
CA SER A 258 -17.80 10.81 21.43
C SER A 258 -18.00 11.78 20.26
N ILE A 259 -19.02 12.64 20.36
CA ILE A 259 -19.31 13.65 19.33
C ILE A 259 -18.45 14.89 19.63
N PRO A 260 -17.56 15.31 18.70
CA PRO A 260 -16.77 16.51 18.90
C PRO A 260 -17.63 17.77 18.80
N ARG A 261 -17.17 18.85 19.43
CA ARG A 261 -17.57 20.20 19.05
C ARG A 261 -16.83 20.57 17.78
N VAL A 262 -17.51 21.22 16.84
CA VAL A 262 -16.97 21.49 15.51
C VAL A 262 -16.96 22.98 15.23
N TYR A 263 -15.83 23.48 14.73
CA TYR A 263 -15.62 24.89 14.44
C TYR A 263 -15.03 25.08 13.04
N VAL A 264 -15.45 26.13 12.34
CA VAL A 264 -14.75 26.66 11.16
C VAL A 264 -14.32 28.08 11.50
N ASP A 265 -13.03 28.35 11.51
CA ASP A 265 -12.44 29.65 11.86
C ASP A 265 -12.97 30.23 13.20
N GLY A 266 -13.16 29.34 14.18
CA GLY A 266 -13.68 29.68 15.50
C GLY A 266 -15.21 29.82 15.59
N GLN A 267 -15.94 29.72 14.48
CA GLN A 267 -17.41 29.71 14.48
C GLN A 267 -17.95 28.29 14.61
N SER A 268 -18.85 28.07 15.57
CA SER A 268 -19.46 26.75 15.80
C SER A 268 -20.28 26.30 14.60
N VAL A 269 -20.12 25.02 14.22
CA VAL A 269 -20.85 24.38 13.13
C VAL A 269 -21.64 23.18 13.64
N GLU A 270 -22.91 23.10 13.24
CA GLU A 270 -23.76 21.96 13.59
C GLU A 270 -23.40 20.69 12.80
N CYS A 271 -23.25 19.59 13.53
CA CYS A 271 -23.07 18.26 12.95
C CYS A 271 -23.89 17.22 13.70
N ASN A 272 -24.07 16.06 13.07
CA ASN A 272 -24.69 14.88 13.65
C ASN A 272 -23.65 13.73 13.67
N PRO A 273 -23.78 12.78 14.60
CA PRO A 273 -22.98 11.55 14.54
C PRO A 273 -23.26 10.80 13.23
N GLY A 274 -22.20 10.31 12.59
CA GLY A 274 -22.27 9.45 11.42
C GLY A 274 -22.20 7.97 11.78
N HIS A 275 -22.16 7.10 10.75
CA HIS A 275 -21.77 5.71 10.95
C HIS A 275 -20.26 5.61 11.20
N GLY A 276 -19.86 4.70 12.08
CA GLY A 276 -18.48 4.60 12.55
C GLY A 276 -18.02 5.89 13.24
N SER A 277 -16.72 6.07 13.36
CA SER A 277 -16.12 7.30 13.89
C SER A 277 -16.11 8.40 12.82
N SER A 278 -17.28 8.97 12.57
CA SER A 278 -17.46 10.10 11.65
C SER A 278 -18.51 11.08 12.14
N ILE A 279 -18.43 12.32 11.64
CA ILE A 279 -19.49 13.32 11.75
C ILE A 279 -20.10 13.60 10.38
N VAL A 280 -21.37 14.03 10.38
CA VAL A 280 -22.11 14.46 9.19
C VAL A 280 -22.67 15.86 9.42
N PHE A 281 -22.25 16.81 8.60
CA PHE A 281 -22.73 18.19 8.68
C PHE A 281 -24.19 18.29 8.23
N THR A 282 -24.99 19.16 8.85
CA THR A 282 -26.41 19.35 8.46
C THR A 282 -26.55 19.85 7.02
N ARG A 283 -25.60 20.67 6.56
CA ARG A 283 -25.37 21.08 5.16
C ARG A 283 -23.93 20.80 4.79
N ALA A 284 -23.62 20.60 3.50
CA ALA A 284 -22.23 20.47 3.09
C ALA A 284 -21.51 21.80 3.39
N LEU A 285 -20.34 21.72 4.02
CA LEU A 285 -19.46 22.85 4.21
C LEU A 285 -18.64 23.07 2.94
N GLU A 286 -18.39 24.34 2.65
CA GLU A 286 -17.46 24.75 1.62
C GLU A 286 -16.33 25.49 2.33
N LEU A 287 -15.15 24.88 2.33
CA LEU A 287 -13.93 25.44 2.90
C LEU A 287 -13.06 25.95 1.74
N TYR A 288 -12.48 27.13 1.91
CA TYR A 288 -11.64 27.82 0.96
C TYR A 288 -10.21 27.96 1.50
N GLU A 289 -9.29 28.38 0.64
CA GLU A 289 -7.92 28.71 1.03
C GLU A 289 -7.87 29.59 2.28
N GLY A 290 -7.17 29.11 3.31
CA GLY A 290 -7.03 29.75 4.61
C GLY A 290 -8.00 29.28 5.69
N ASP A 291 -9.10 28.60 5.31
CA ASP A 291 -10.08 28.11 6.28
C ASP A 291 -9.52 26.92 7.08
N VAL A 292 -9.85 26.88 8.38
CA VAL A 292 -9.48 25.79 9.28
C VAL A 292 -10.73 25.19 9.92
N LEU A 293 -10.95 23.89 9.67
CA LEU A 293 -11.96 23.09 10.34
C LEU A 293 -11.35 22.39 11.56
N ARG A 294 -11.93 22.59 12.75
CA ARG A 294 -11.51 21.98 14.01
C ARG A 294 -12.58 21.08 14.60
N LEU A 295 -12.20 19.90 15.07
CA LEU A 295 -13.00 19.00 15.89
C LEU A 295 -12.33 18.93 17.26
N VAL A 296 -13.07 19.23 18.33
CA VAL A 296 -12.54 19.28 19.70
C VAL A 296 -13.35 18.37 20.62
N TRP A 297 -12.66 17.49 21.34
CA TRP A 297 -13.20 16.64 22.39
C TRP A 297 -12.88 17.22 23.77
N ASP A 298 -13.81 17.08 24.70
CA ASP A 298 -13.58 17.39 26.12
C ASP A 298 -12.81 16.24 26.79
N ASP A 299 -12.00 16.58 27.80
CA ASP A 299 -11.29 15.63 28.69
C ASP A 299 -12.24 14.74 29.51
#